data_AF-A0A0F9JJ44-F1
#
_entry.id   AF-A0A0F9JJ44-F1
#
_cell.length_a   1.000
_cell.length_b   1.000
_cell.length_c   1.000
_cell.angle_alpha   90.00
_cell.angle_beta   90.00
_cell.angle_gamma   90.00
#
_symmetry.space_group_name_H-M   'P 1'
#
loop_
_entity.id
_entity.type
_entity.pdbx_description
1 polymer ?
#
loop_
_entity_poly.entity_id
_entity_poly.type
_entity_poly.pdbx_seq_one_letter_code
_entity_poly.pdbx_strand_id
1 'polypeptide(L)'
;MNIRHVVEASNVDDKGYVLDPSEVKHGVVRAGKIWDLAGFIDPRTHLNLDFVDHRVTKCIIASRFIKYAPVKIKQDGFVFAHVKNESYEHLGFVDIDARRIEWMKRCQIK
;
A
#
# COMPACT_ATOMS: atom_id res chain seq x y z
N MET A 1 -9.51 -0.21 13.08
CA MET A 1 -8.18 -0.73 12.68
C MET A 1 -7.67 0.17 11.58
N ASN A 2 -6.48 0.76 11.71
CA ASN A 2 -5.98 1.69 10.69
C ASN A 2 -5.10 0.94 9.69
N ILE A 3 -5.62 0.70 8.49
CA ILE A 3 -4.91 0.05 7.39
C ILE A 3 -3.97 1.08 6.77
N ARG A 4 -2.72 0.69 6.54
CA ARG A 4 -1.65 1.54 6.01
C ARG A 4 -1.07 0.89 4.75
N HIS A 5 -0.51 1.71 3.87
CA HIS A 5 0.40 1.23 2.85
C HIS A 5 1.77 0.97 3.47
N VAL A 6 2.37 -0.17 3.14
CA VAL A 6 3.66 -0.62 3.67
C VAL A 6 4.53 -1.06 2.50
N VAL A 7 5.79 -0.66 2.54
CA VAL A 7 6.82 -1.01 1.53
C VAL A 7 8.01 -1.66 2.23
N GLU A 8 8.65 -2.65 1.61
CA GLU A 8 9.92 -3.18 2.12
C GLU A 8 11.06 -2.20 1.88
N ALA A 9 12.01 -2.14 2.81
CA ALA A 9 13.17 -1.26 2.72
C ALA A 9 14.02 -1.51 1.47
N SER A 10 14.03 -2.72 0.92
CA SER A 10 14.69 -3.05 -0.35
C SER A 10 14.04 -2.43 -1.58
N ASN A 11 12.80 -1.96 -1.47
CA ASN A 11 12.02 -1.33 -2.53
C ASN A 11 11.90 0.20 -2.30
N VAL A 12 12.90 0.79 -1.64
CA VAL A 12 12.99 2.23 -1.39
C VAL A 12 14.39 2.71 -1.72
N ASP A 13 14.49 3.78 -2.51
CA ASP A 13 15.78 4.41 -2.84
C ASP A 13 16.34 5.25 -1.70
N ASP A 14 17.60 5.69 -1.83
CA ASP A 14 18.28 6.49 -0.81
C ASP A 14 17.64 7.87 -0.57
N LYS A 15 16.79 8.33 -1.50
CA LYS A 15 16.05 9.59 -1.40
C LYS A 15 14.68 9.41 -0.74
N GLY A 16 14.30 8.18 -0.40
CA GLY A 16 13.03 7.87 0.24
C GLY A 16 11.87 7.73 -0.75
N TYR A 17 12.13 7.41 -2.01
CA TYR A 17 11.08 7.07 -2.98
C TYR A 17 10.94 5.57 -3.16
N VAL A 18 9.70 5.11 -3.36
CA VAL A 18 9.42 3.72 -3.72
C VAL A 18 9.94 3.45 -5.14
N LEU A 19 10.65 2.33 -5.34
CA LEU A 19 11.21 1.96 -6.65
C LEU A 19 10.13 1.36 -7.55
N ASP A 20 9.39 0.36 -7.04
CA ASP A 20 8.23 -0.26 -7.68
C ASP A 20 6.98 -0.15 -6.77
N PRO A 21 6.08 0.80 -7.04
CA PRO A 21 4.87 0.97 -6.24
C PRO A 21 3.89 -0.20 -6.32
N SER A 22 3.94 -1.05 -7.35
CA SER A 22 3.06 -2.22 -7.47
C SER A 22 3.33 -3.29 -6.40
N GLU A 23 4.54 -3.30 -5.84
CA GLU A 23 4.95 -4.20 -4.75
C GLU A 23 4.59 -3.68 -3.35
N VAL A 24 3.87 -2.57 -3.24
CA VAL A 24 3.36 -2.07 -1.95
C VAL A 24 2.22 -2.98 -1.47
N LYS A 25 2.13 -3.20 -0.16
CA LYS A 25 1.05 -3.95 0.48
C LYS A 25 0.22 -3.08 1.42
N HIS A 26 -1.03 -3.47 1.62
CA HIS A 26 -1.77 -3.01 2.79
C HIS A 26 -1.31 -3.77 4.03
N GLY A 27 -1.24 -3.07 5.16
CA GLY A 27 -0.86 -3.68 6.42
C GLY A 27 -1.34 -2.92 7.64
N VAL A 28 -1.25 -3.57 8.79
CA VAL A 28 -1.51 -2.97 10.10
C VAL A 28 -0.19 -2.92 10.85
N VAL A 29 0.15 -1.75 11.40
CA VAL A 29 1.37 -1.54 12.18
C VAL A 29 0.99 -1.24 13.63
N ARG A 30 1.65 -1.91 14.58
CA ARG A 30 1.46 -1.72 16.03
C ARG A 30 2.81 -1.76 16.73
N ALA A 31 3.02 -0.86 17.69
CA ALA A 31 4.26 -0.78 18.47
C ALA A 31 5.54 -0.87 17.61
N GLY A 32 5.52 -0.18 16.46
CA GLY A 32 6.65 -0.13 15.53
C GLY A 32 6.96 -1.43 14.77
N LYS A 33 5.99 -2.34 14.68
CA LYS A 33 6.14 -3.60 13.95
C LYS A 33 4.94 -3.88 13.07
N ILE A 34 5.14 -4.67 12.02
CA ILE A 34 4.05 -5.25 11.24
C ILE A 34 3.23 -6.16 12.16
N TRP A 35 1.95 -5.87 12.29
CA TRP A 35 0.99 -6.72 12.99
C TRP A 35 0.28 -7.67 12.05
N ASP A 36 -0.08 -7.18 10.87
CA ASP A 36 -0.76 -7.94 9.83
C ASP A 36 -0.44 -7.38 8.44
N LEU A 37 -0.49 -8.22 7.41
CA LEU A 37 -0.27 -7.85 6.01
C LEU A 37 -1.38 -8.47 5.16
N ALA A 38 -1.93 -7.66 4.25
CA ALA A 38 -2.82 -8.14 3.21
C ALA A 38 -2.04 -8.31 1.89
N GLY A 39 -2.79 -8.43 0.79
CA GLY A 39 -2.23 -8.51 -0.55
C GLY A 39 -1.50 -7.24 -0.98
N PHE A 40 -0.86 -7.34 -2.14
CA PHE A 40 -0.37 -6.19 -2.88
C PHE A 40 -1.52 -5.26 -3.25
N ILE A 41 -1.22 -3.97 -3.40
CA ILE A 41 -2.18 -3.00 -3.90
C ILE A 41 -2.64 -3.37 -5.31
N ASP A 42 -3.85 -2.96 -5.69
CA ASP A 42 -4.29 -3.02 -7.09
C ASP A 42 -3.87 -1.72 -7.80
N PRO A 43 -3.00 -1.77 -8.82
CA PRO A 43 -2.61 -0.59 -9.59
C PRO A 43 -3.79 0.19 -10.16
N ARG A 44 -4.88 -0.48 -10.57
CA ARG A 44 -6.08 0.17 -11.14
C ARG A 44 -6.78 1.11 -10.16
N THR A 45 -6.54 0.96 -8.86
CA THR A 45 -7.14 1.80 -7.83
C THR A 45 -6.10 2.69 -7.14
N HIS A 46 -4.88 2.21 -6.95
CA HIS A 46 -3.86 2.92 -6.16
C HIS A 46 -2.88 3.73 -7.00
N LEU A 47 -2.70 3.37 -8.28
CA LEU A 47 -1.81 4.05 -9.22
C LEU A 47 -2.57 4.78 -10.35
N ASN A 48 -3.89 4.93 -10.18
CA ASN A 48 -4.79 5.48 -11.18
C ASN A 48 -5.09 6.97 -10.94
N LEU A 49 -4.76 7.81 -11.93
CA LEU A 49 -5.06 9.24 -11.92
C LEU A 49 -6.55 9.54 -12.11
N ASP A 50 -7.33 8.60 -12.66
CA ASP A 50 -8.78 8.71 -12.81
C ASP A 50 -9.54 8.28 -11.54
N PHE A 51 -8.82 7.86 -10.48
CA PHE A 51 -9.39 7.41 -9.21
C PHE A 51 -8.58 7.92 -8.01
N VAL A 52 -8.52 9.24 -7.86
CA VAL A 52 -7.53 9.94 -7.02
C VAL A 52 -7.63 9.68 -5.51
N ASP A 53 -8.83 9.38 -5.00
CA ASP A 53 -9.11 9.28 -3.57
C ASP A 53 -8.50 8.04 -2.92
N HIS A 54 -8.11 7.05 -3.73
CA HIS A 54 -7.56 5.79 -3.25
C HIS A 54 -6.06 5.62 -3.55
N ARG A 55 -5.40 6.68 -4.02
CA ARG A 55 -3.99 6.61 -4.41
C ARG A 55 -3.08 6.25 -3.25
N VAL A 56 -2.10 5.40 -3.55
CA VAL A 56 -0.95 5.23 -2.66
C VAL A 56 -0.03 6.43 -2.81
N THR A 57 0.21 7.17 -1.73
CA THR A 57 1.05 8.40 -1.75
C THR A 57 2.25 8.29 -0.83
N LYS A 58 2.07 7.71 0.35
CA LYS A 58 3.11 7.45 1.33
C LYS A 58 2.99 6.07 1.93
N CYS A 59 4.12 5.40 2.09
CA CYS A 59 4.22 4.03 2.59
C CYS A 59 5.08 4.00 3.85
N ILE A 60 4.64 3.26 4.88
CA ILE A 60 5.49 2.95 6.03
C ILE A 60 6.58 1.99 5.55
N ILE A 61 7.83 2.27 5.90
CA ILE A 61 8.97 1.44 5.50
C ILE A 61 9.13 0.30 6.51
N ALA A 62 8.93 -0.94 6.08
CA ALA A 62 9.20 -2.13 6.86
C ALA A 62 10.57 -2.72 6.52
N SER A 63 11.23 -3.38 7.47
CA SER A 63 12.48 -4.07 7.18
C SER A 63 12.27 -5.22 6.21
N ARG A 64 11.17 -5.98 6.39
CA ARG A 64 10.71 -7.07 5.52
C ARG A 64 9.19 -7.27 5.61
N PHE A 65 8.57 -7.90 4.62
CA PHE A 65 7.17 -8.31 4.63
C PHE A 65 6.93 -9.61 5.40
N ILE A 66 7.17 -9.57 6.71
CA ILE A 66 6.84 -10.66 7.63
C ILE A 66 6.21 -10.10 8.90
N LYS A 67 5.31 -10.87 9.52
CA LYS A 67 4.70 -10.51 10.80
C LYS A 67 5.78 -10.21 11.84
N TYR A 68 5.58 -9.15 12.61
CA TYR A 68 6.47 -8.61 13.62
C TYR A 68 7.79 -8.01 13.13
N ALA A 69 8.01 -7.92 11.81
CA ALA A 69 9.13 -7.16 11.28
C ALA A 69 9.07 -5.70 11.77
N PRO A 70 10.20 -5.12 12.19
CA PRO A 70 10.24 -3.71 12.57
C PRO A 70 9.94 -2.81 11.37
N VAL A 71 9.28 -1.68 11.66
CA VAL A 71 9.16 -0.58 10.70
C VAL A 71 10.10 0.57 11.10
N LYS A 72 10.49 1.37 10.12
CA LYS A 72 11.38 2.51 10.32
C LYS A 72 10.64 3.61 11.09
N ILE A 73 11.15 3.95 12.27
CA ILE A 73 10.64 5.00 13.17
C ILE A 73 11.79 5.93 13.54
N LYS A 74 11.48 7.23 13.64
CA LYS A 74 12.34 8.27 14.24
C LYS A 74 11.60 8.89 15.45
N GLN A 75 12.22 9.85 16.12
CA GLN A 75 11.66 10.49 17.33
C GLN A 75 10.22 10.99 17.13
N ASP A 76 9.88 11.48 15.94
CA ASP A 76 8.56 12.06 15.64
C ASP A 76 7.55 11.06 15.02
N GLY A 77 7.88 9.77 15.01
CA GLY A 77 7.00 8.70 14.50
C GLY A 77 7.52 7.98 13.25
N PHE A 78 6.60 7.49 12.43
CA PHE A 78 6.95 6.67 11.26
C PHE A 78 7.74 7.46 10.23
N VAL A 79 8.76 6.81 9.66
CA VAL A 79 9.41 7.28 8.44
C VAL A 79 8.67 6.73 7.24
N PHE A 80 8.36 7.59 6.28
CA PHE A 80 7.63 7.23 5.09
C PHE A 80 8.53 7.23 3.86
N ALA A 81 8.26 6.31 2.94
CA ALA A 81 8.66 6.43 1.55
C ALA A 81 7.53 7.07 0.75
N HIS A 82 7.87 7.84 -0.28
CA HIS A 82 6.93 8.52 -1.16
C HIS A 82 6.84 7.84 -2.53
N VAL A 83 5.67 7.89 -3.14
CA VAL A 83 5.48 7.42 -4.52
C VAL A 83 5.68 8.60 -5.47
N LYS A 84 6.44 8.40 -6.55
CA LYS A 84 6.73 9.45 -7.53
C LYS A 84 5.51 9.73 -8.39
N ASN A 85 5.39 10.97 -8.88
CA ASN A 85 4.28 11.35 -9.76
C ASN A 85 4.29 10.56 -11.08
N GLU A 86 5.47 10.20 -11.58
CA GLU A 86 5.62 9.37 -12.79
C GLU A 86 5.14 7.92 -12.64
N SER A 87 4.84 7.47 -11.41
CA SER A 87 4.32 6.12 -11.15
C SER A 87 2.81 6.01 -11.29
N TYR A 88 2.12 7.11 -11.58
CA TYR A 88 0.67 7.13 -11.77
C TYR A 88 0.33 7.23 -13.25
N GLU A 89 -0.76 6.57 -13.64
CA GLU A 89 -1.26 6.56 -15.01
C GLU A 89 -2.78 6.79 -15.04
N HIS A 90 -3.31 7.22 -16.19
CA HIS A 90 -4.75 7.23 -16.43
C HIS A 90 -5.19 5.80 -16.82
N LEU A 91 -5.79 5.07 -15.88
CA LEU A 91 -6.20 3.68 -16.08
C LEU A 91 -7.71 3.52 -16.30
N GLY A 92 -8.42 4.64 -16.44
CA GLY A 92 -9.85 4.70 -16.68
C GLY A 92 -10.69 4.62 -15.40
N PHE A 93 -12.00 4.69 -15.60
CA PHE A 93 -12.98 4.69 -14.51
C PHE A 93 -12.96 3.38 -13.69
N VAL A 94 -13.09 3.52 -12.37
CA VAL A 94 -13.20 2.40 -11.44
C VAL A 94 -14.61 2.35 -10.86
N ASP A 95 -15.39 1.34 -11.28
CA ASP A 95 -16.68 1.03 -10.66
C ASP A 95 -16.46 0.22 -9.37
N ILE A 96 -16.44 0.91 -8.22
CA ILE A 96 -16.21 0.28 -6.91
C ILE A 96 -17.38 -0.63 -6.51
N ASP A 97 -18.61 -0.26 -6.87
CA ASP A 97 -19.80 -1.02 -6.49
C ASP A 97 -19.87 -2.34 -7.25
N ALA A 98 -19.62 -2.33 -8.57
CA ALA A 98 -19.53 -3.55 -9.37
C ALA A 98 -18.44 -4.50 -8.85
N ARG A 99 -17.25 -3.96 -8.53
CA ARG A 99 -16.14 -4.75 -7.96
C ARG A 99 -16.46 -5.34 -6.60
N ARG A 100 -17.14 -4.58 -5.74
CA ARG A 100 -17.61 -5.07 -4.43
C ARG A 100 -18.62 -6.20 -4.60
N ILE A 101 -19.59 -6.05 -5.51
CA ILE A 101 -20.59 -7.09 -5.82
C ILE A 101 -19.90 -8.37 -6.30
N GLU A 102 -18.92 -8.25 -7.20
CA GLU A 102 -18.15 -9.39 -7.70
C GLU A 102 -17.37 -10.09 -6.56
N TRP A 103 -16.70 -9.33 -5.70
CA TRP A 103 -16.00 -9.88 -4.54
C TRP A 103 -16.95 -10.62 -3.59
N MET A 104 -18.11 -10.04 -3.27
CA MET A 104 -19.11 -10.68 -2.43
C MET A 104 -19.61 -12.00 -3.04
N LYS A 105 -19.83 -12.05 -4.37
CA LYS A 105 -20.20 -13.31 -5.06
C LYS A 105 -19.12 -14.38 -4.91
N ARG A 106 -17.84 -14.01 -5.09
CA ARG A 106 -16.71 -14.95 -4.92
C ARG A 106 -16.60 -15.48 -3.49
N CYS A 107 -16.87 -14.65 -2.49
CA CYS A 107 -16.82 -15.05 -1.08
C CYS A 107 -18.05 -15.84 -0.60
N GLN A 108 -19.16 -15.80 -1.32
CA GLN A 108 -20.38 -16.57 -1.01
C GLN A 108 -20.36 -18.00 -1.55
N ILE A 109 -19.44 -18.32 -2.47
CA ILE A 109 -19.20 -19.69 -2.90
C ILE A 109 -18.33 -20.35 -1.81
N LYS A 110 -18.98 -21.02 -0.88
CA LYS A 110 -18.35 -21.95 0.08
C LYS A 110 -18.53 -23.37 -0.41
#